data_AF-A0A0K0JLP7-F1
#
_entry.id   AF-A0A0K0JLP7-F1
#
_cell.length_a   1.000
_cell.length_b   1.000
_cell.length_c   1.000
_cell.angle_alpha   90.00
_cell.angle_beta   90.00
_cell.angle_gamma   90.00
#
_symmetry.space_group_name_H-M   'P 1'
#
loop_
_entity.id
_entity.type
_entity.pdbx_description
1 polymer ?
#
loop_
_entity_poly.entity_id
_entity_poly.type
_entity_poly.pdbx_seq_one_letter_code
_entity_poly.pdbx_strand_id
1 'polypeptide(L)'
;MSGVPSTASKRSSSFFKSISNPGVVMDPRNLNDRHVQQQMQRKVLQYLRDENYPQTSEKLVKNPTKTEFARVFEFIFQQLAPDFTLRKIEDEMPRLFRTIGYPLQLKPSTMQTIGAAHTMPYLLGAITWLIDLIQMIGEISPQDLLLANEEGDGQRRSLAYGYMVRCYKKYCSNPLLGFIMDNYKDENNVLLQLVEEREDIASQEAELDAQIVTLTEEIAELHKDKGEIDKLQTSTKVLEEDLGKMQIFKDEQQETLGEEKKKKESLEDKIQQYNVMIASLKEKLSAKEKQLATQSMTGEEARALRVGKEELRERYRVFVRTFEDVSRMVFGAYDPFIDVLDQNSPNEPHFVEYLNKIEEKLDELSNEINSWIKNTEEKLITVNKDVTELRQKQAFSIENLKCNQRQISKMSHDFTLKREDWEEERQKTSLEVDVAQSELDSLHALRNGKLSVHEQLAEVRKTLQSRQIEFNEAKKKIVNEVAVKFSILVEQWENLKKCQLQLRDDEKLLREALNNFTDD
;
A
#
# COMPACT_ATOMS: atom_id res chain seq x y z
N MET A 1 -46.02 60.46 -16.62
CA MET A 1 -45.90 59.15 -17.29
C MET A 1 -44.50 58.63 -17.02
N SER A 2 -44.36 57.68 -16.11
CA SER A 2 -43.08 57.08 -15.72
C SER A 2 -43.37 55.64 -15.30
N GLY A 3 -43.32 54.72 -16.26
CA GLY A 3 -43.58 53.29 -16.04
C GLY A 3 -42.32 52.58 -15.56
N VAL A 4 -42.38 52.01 -14.36
CA VAL A 4 -41.37 51.12 -13.79
C VAL A 4 -41.42 49.77 -14.54
N PRO A 5 -40.30 49.18 -14.97
CA PRO A 5 -40.31 47.82 -15.51
C PRO A 5 -40.42 46.79 -14.38
N SER A 6 -41.38 45.90 -14.55
CA SER A 6 -41.69 44.78 -13.67
C SER A 6 -40.58 43.74 -13.63
N THR A 7 -40.46 43.12 -12.46
CA THR A 7 -39.51 42.08 -12.07
C THR A 7 -39.50 40.87 -13.02
N ALA A 8 -38.30 40.51 -13.48
CA ALA A 8 -38.04 39.30 -14.23
C ALA A 8 -38.29 38.05 -13.34
N SER A 9 -39.29 37.26 -13.71
CA SER A 9 -39.53 35.94 -13.14
C SER A 9 -38.36 35.02 -13.52
N LYS A 10 -37.54 34.65 -12.52
CA LYS A 10 -36.45 33.67 -12.66
C LYS A 10 -37.07 32.33 -13.06
N ARG A 11 -36.88 31.95 -14.32
CA ARG A 11 -37.25 30.64 -14.85
C ARG A 11 -36.43 29.56 -14.13
N SER A 12 -37.14 28.67 -13.44
CA SER A 12 -36.62 27.39 -12.95
C SER A 12 -35.93 26.65 -14.10
N SER A 13 -34.64 26.34 -13.95
CA SER A 13 -33.87 25.55 -14.89
C SER A 13 -34.25 24.08 -14.75
N SER A 14 -35.24 23.64 -15.54
CA SER A 14 -35.52 22.22 -15.72
C SER A 14 -34.32 21.55 -16.40
N PHE A 15 -33.69 20.59 -15.72
CA PHE A 15 -32.55 19.79 -16.21
C PHE A 15 -32.86 19.03 -17.52
N PHE A 16 -34.12 18.86 -17.87
CA PHE A 16 -34.52 18.32 -19.16
C PHE A 16 -34.62 19.45 -20.20
N LYS A 17 -33.50 19.77 -20.86
CA LYS A 17 -33.54 20.49 -22.14
C LYS A 17 -34.41 19.68 -23.10
N SER A 18 -35.58 20.23 -23.45
CA SER A 18 -36.35 19.75 -24.60
C SER A 18 -35.42 19.76 -25.82
N ILE A 19 -35.12 18.56 -26.35
CA ILE A 19 -34.40 18.37 -27.61
C ILE A 19 -35.24 19.06 -28.69
N SER A 20 -34.81 20.25 -29.06
CA SER A 20 -35.41 21.09 -30.08
C SER A 20 -34.66 20.86 -31.40
N ASN A 21 -34.94 19.72 -32.03
CA ASN A 21 -34.87 19.59 -33.49
C ASN A 21 -35.62 18.31 -33.95
N PRO A 22 -36.72 18.40 -34.71
CA PRO A 22 -37.45 17.24 -35.22
C PRO A 22 -36.79 16.75 -36.53
N GLY A 23 -35.50 16.42 -36.48
CA GLY A 23 -34.96 15.42 -37.41
C GLY A 23 -35.49 14.07 -36.92
N VAL A 24 -36.10 13.27 -37.80
CA VAL A 24 -36.71 11.97 -37.44
C VAL A 24 -35.75 11.17 -36.56
N VAL A 25 -35.98 11.18 -35.24
CA VAL A 25 -35.17 10.41 -34.29
C VAL A 25 -35.47 8.95 -34.59
N MET A 26 -34.59 8.33 -35.37
CA MET A 26 -34.65 6.91 -35.68
C MET A 26 -34.22 6.15 -34.43
N ASP A 27 -35.00 5.14 -34.04
CA ASP A 27 -34.67 4.28 -32.92
C ASP A 27 -33.36 3.52 -33.22
N PRO A 28 -32.27 3.72 -32.44
CA PRO A 28 -30.99 3.08 -32.69
C PRO A 28 -31.03 1.57 -32.43
N ARG A 29 -32.06 1.04 -31.76
CA ARG A 29 -32.16 -0.36 -31.33
C ARG A 29 -32.51 -1.34 -32.46
N ASN A 30 -32.67 -0.87 -33.69
CA ASN A 30 -33.04 -1.68 -34.86
C ASN A 30 -34.18 -2.69 -34.54
N LEU A 31 -35.32 -2.16 -34.10
CA LEU A 31 -36.44 -2.96 -33.58
C LEU A 31 -37.02 -3.98 -34.57
N ASN A 32 -36.72 -3.86 -35.87
CA ASN A 32 -37.16 -4.81 -36.88
C ASN A 32 -36.30 -6.09 -36.94
N ASP A 33 -35.13 -6.11 -36.28
CA ASP A 33 -34.30 -7.31 -36.19
C ASP A 33 -34.94 -8.36 -35.26
N ARG A 34 -35.06 -9.58 -35.78
CA ARG A 34 -35.63 -10.73 -35.07
C ARG A 34 -34.81 -11.11 -33.84
N HIS A 35 -33.50 -10.92 -33.85
CA HIS A 35 -32.66 -11.23 -32.69
C HIS A 35 -32.93 -10.25 -31.54
N VAL A 36 -32.95 -8.95 -31.83
CA VAL A 36 -33.27 -7.89 -30.83
C VAL A 36 -34.68 -8.09 -30.27
N GLN A 37 -35.66 -8.39 -31.11
CA GLN A 37 -37.01 -8.70 -30.65
C GLN A 37 -37.05 -9.88 -29.67
N GLN A 38 -36.30 -10.96 -29.94
CA GLN A 38 -36.22 -12.10 -29.01
C GLN A 38 -35.55 -11.73 -27.69
N GLN A 39 -34.48 -10.92 -27.71
CA GLN A 39 -33.84 -10.45 -26.49
C GLN A 39 -34.79 -9.60 -25.65
N MET A 40 -35.48 -8.64 -26.27
CA MET A 40 -36.49 -7.82 -25.60
C MET A 40 -37.63 -8.68 -25.03
N GLN A 41 -38.09 -9.70 -25.76
CA GLN A 41 -39.13 -10.61 -25.28
C GLN A 41 -38.69 -11.37 -24.03
N ARG A 42 -37.46 -11.91 -24.05
CA ARG A 42 -36.88 -12.60 -22.90
C ARG A 42 -36.75 -11.69 -21.69
N LYS A 43 -36.30 -10.44 -21.89
CA LYS A 43 -36.12 -9.46 -20.82
C LYS A 43 -37.44 -9.12 -20.12
N VAL A 44 -38.50 -8.87 -20.88
CA VAL A 44 -39.83 -8.61 -20.31
C VAL A 44 -40.34 -9.83 -19.54
N LEU A 45 -40.21 -11.03 -20.10
CA LEU A 45 -40.64 -12.26 -19.43
C LEU A 45 -39.84 -12.56 -18.15
N GLN A 46 -38.54 -12.26 -18.15
CA GLN A 46 -37.68 -12.44 -17.00
C GLN A 46 -38.09 -11.47 -15.90
N TYR A 47 -38.23 -10.18 -16.22
CA TYR A 47 -38.66 -9.16 -15.27
C TYR A 47 -40.02 -9.46 -14.64
N LEU A 48 -41.02 -9.85 -15.46
CA LEU A 48 -42.33 -10.25 -14.94
C LEU A 48 -42.27 -11.47 -14.02
N ARG A 49 -41.32 -12.38 -14.24
CA ARG A 49 -41.12 -13.54 -13.36
C ARG A 49 -40.48 -13.14 -12.05
N ASP A 50 -39.46 -12.29 -12.09
CA ASP A 50 -38.72 -11.83 -10.92
C ASP A 50 -39.62 -11.02 -9.97
N GLU A 51 -40.53 -10.20 -10.53
CA GLU A 51 -41.51 -9.43 -9.75
C GLU A 51 -42.81 -10.21 -9.41
N ASN A 52 -42.84 -11.54 -9.62
CA ASN A 52 -43.97 -12.43 -9.30
C ASN A 52 -45.31 -12.09 -10.00
N TYR A 53 -45.27 -11.72 -11.29
CA TYR A 53 -46.50 -11.50 -12.07
C TYR A 53 -47.32 -12.81 -12.25
N PRO A 54 -48.65 -12.80 -12.03
CA PRO A 54 -49.45 -14.03 -11.98
C PRO A 54 -49.56 -14.85 -13.27
N GLN A 55 -49.30 -14.25 -14.43
CA GLN A 55 -49.50 -14.90 -15.73
C GLN A 55 -48.31 -14.65 -16.66
N THR A 56 -47.31 -15.52 -16.65
CA THR A 56 -46.11 -15.37 -17.50
C THR A 56 -46.09 -16.45 -18.57
N SER A 57 -46.44 -16.11 -19.81
CA SER A 57 -46.39 -17.02 -20.97
C SER A 57 -45.69 -16.36 -22.16
N GLU A 58 -45.03 -17.14 -23.02
CA GLU A 58 -44.38 -16.56 -24.21
C GLU A 58 -45.37 -15.89 -25.18
N LYS A 59 -46.64 -16.32 -25.16
CA LYS A 59 -47.71 -15.73 -25.97
C LYS A 59 -48.01 -14.29 -25.56
N LEU A 60 -47.87 -13.98 -24.27
CA LEU A 60 -48.12 -12.67 -23.67
C LEU A 60 -47.19 -11.58 -24.22
N VAL A 61 -45.98 -11.94 -24.66
CA VAL A 61 -44.99 -10.96 -25.14
C VAL A 61 -44.83 -11.00 -26.66
N LYS A 62 -45.17 -12.13 -27.29
CA LYS A 62 -45.17 -12.27 -28.76
C LYS A 62 -46.39 -11.61 -29.39
N ASN A 63 -47.61 -12.00 -28.98
CA ASN A 63 -48.87 -11.51 -29.54
C ASN A 63 -49.94 -11.37 -28.43
N PRO A 64 -49.81 -10.40 -27.52
CA PRO A 64 -50.82 -10.17 -26.49
C PRO A 64 -52.12 -9.61 -27.06
N THR A 65 -53.22 -9.92 -26.40
CA THR A 65 -54.44 -9.13 -26.54
C THR A 65 -54.26 -7.75 -25.91
N LYS A 66 -55.06 -6.78 -26.34
CA LYS A 66 -55.04 -5.41 -25.79
C LYS A 66 -55.23 -5.39 -24.27
N THR A 67 -56.10 -6.24 -23.73
CA THR A 67 -56.35 -6.36 -22.29
C THR A 67 -55.17 -6.96 -21.53
N GLU A 68 -54.50 -7.94 -22.11
CA GLU A 68 -53.32 -8.56 -21.51
C GLU A 68 -52.14 -7.59 -21.49
N PHE A 69 -51.87 -6.90 -22.60
CA PHE A 69 -50.82 -5.89 -22.67
C PHE A 69 -51.09 -4.71 -21.71
N ALA A 70 -52.34 -4.30 -21.56
CA ALA A 70 -52.75 -3.26 -20.61
C ALA A 70 -52.43 -3.65 -19.16
N ARG A 71 -52.73 -4.90 -18.75
CA ARG A 71 -52.39 -5.41 -17.41
C ARG A 71 -50.89 -5.50 -17.18
N VAL A 72 -50.13 -5.94 -18.18
CA VAL A 72 -48.66 -5.98 -18.12
C VAL A 72 -48.08 -4.57 -17.96
N PHE A 73 -48.55 -3.60 -18.76
CA PHE A 73 -48.11 -2.22 -18.66
C PHE A 73 -48.47 -1.60 -17.29
N GLU A 74 -49.69 -1.81 -16.82
CA GLU A 74 -50.15 -1.35 -15.51
C GLU A 74 -49.27 -1.92 -14.38
N PHE A 75 -49.03 -3.23 -14.40
CA PHE A 75 -48.18 -3.89 -13.41
C PHE A 75 -46.74 -3.36 -13.40
N ILE A 76 -46.13 -3.19 -14.58
CA ILE A 76 -44.76 -2.65 -14.67
C ILE A 76 -44.75 -1.18 -14.19
N PHE A 77 -45.76 -0.39 -14.54
CA PHE A 77 -45.81 1.02 -14.14
C PHE A 77 -46.09 1.19 -12.63
N GLN A 78 -46.80 0.24 -12.01
CA GLN A 78 -47.03 0.25 -10.55
C GLN A 78 -45.74 0.15 -9.73
N GLN A 79 -44.65 -0.33 -10.32
CA GLN A 79 -43.32 -0.33 -9.68
C GLN A 79 -42.76 1.09 -9.50
N LEU A 80 -43.18 2.04 -10.32
CA LEU A 80 -42.88 3.47 -10.13
C LEU A 80 -43.94 4.18 -9.27
N ALA A 81 -45.21 3.76 -9.38
CA ALA A 81 -46.34 4.39 -8.72
C ALA A 81 -47.34 3.33 -8.21
N PRO A 82 -47.24 2.89 -6.94
CA PRO A 82 -48.04 1.78 -6.40
C PRO A 82 -49.57 1.97 -6.52
N ASP A 83 -50.04 3.21 -6.47
CA ASP A 83 -51.48 3.56 -6.55
C ASP A 83 -51.98 3.75 -7.99
N PHE A 84 -51.16 3.44 -9.00
CA PHE A 84 -51.54 3.63 -10.39
C PHE A 84 -52.61 2.61 -10.84
N THR A 85 -53.68 3.10 -11.46
CA THR A 85 -54.69 2.28 -12.12
C THR A 85 -54.89 2.75 -13.54
N LEU A 86 -54.75 1.85 -14.51
CA LEU A 86 -54.83 2.18 -15.92
C LEU A 86 -56.28 2.30 -16.38
N ARG A 87 -56.68 3.47 -16.88
CA ARG A 87 -58.05 3.67 -17.41
C ARG A 87 -58.17 3.32 -18.88
N LYS A 88 -57.41 4.03 -19.72
CA LYS A 88 -57.47 3.89 -21.18
C LYS A 88 -56.06 3.94 -21.76
N ILE A 89 -55.59 2.80 -22.23
CA ILE A 89 -54.20 2.62 -22.67
C ILE A 89 -53.82 3.55 -23.83
N GLU A 90 -54.75 3.84 -24.74
CA GLU A 90 -54.48 4.68 -25.91
C GLU A 90 -54.15 6.12 -25.58
N ASP A 91 -54.69 6.61 -24.46
CA ASP A 91 -54.51 7.99 -24.02
C ASP A 91 -53.42 8.07 -22.94
N GLU A 92 -53.40 7.12 -22.01
CA GLU A 92 -52.50 7.17 -20.86
C GLU A 92 -51.08 6.68 -21.19
N MET A 93 -50.90 5.62 -21.96
CA MET A 93 -49.54 5.13 -22.25
C MET A 93 -48.71 6.17 -23.03
N PRO A 94 -49.18 6.76 -24.16
CA PRO A 94 -48.41 7.80 -24.85
C PRO A 94 -48.13 9.04 -23.99
N ARG A 95 -49.07 9.41 -23.11
CA ARG A 95 -48.92 10.54 -22.19
C ARG A 95 -47.85 10.25 -21.15
N LEU A 96 -47.91 9.08 -20.51
CA LEU A 96 -46.98 8.68 -19.45
C LEU A 96 -45.55 8.56 -19.98
N PHE A 97 -45.36 7.87 -21.12
CA PHE A 97 -44.05 7.75 -21.76
C PHE A 97 -43.46 9.13 -22.14
N ARG A 98 -44.29 10.09 -22.57
CA ARG A 98 -43.83 11.46 -22.82
C ARG A 98 -43.42 12.18 -21.53
N THR A 99 -44.18 12.02 -20.45
CA THR A 99 -43.90 12.67 -19.16
C THR A 99 -42.59 12.16 -18.54
N ILE A 100 -42.32 10.85 -18.63
CA ILE A 100 -41.08 10.24 -18.10
C ILE A 100 -39.88 10.39 -19.05
N GLY A 101 -40.04 11.10 -20.17
CA GLY A 101 -38.93 11.46 -21.06
C GLY A 101 -38.55 10.38 -22.09
N TYR A 102 -39.47 9.48 -22.46
CA TYR A 102 -39.22 8.50 -23.51
C TYR A 102 -38.88 9.20 -24.83
N PRO A 103 -37.74 8.88 -25.48
CA PRO A 103 -37.23 9.65 -26.61
C PRO A 103 -38.05 9.49 -27.91
N LEU A 104 -38.90 8.46 -28.02
CA LEU A 104 -39.63 8.13 -29.24
C LEU A 104 -41.13 8.40 -29.08
N GLN A 105 -41.75 8.97 -30.12
CA GLN A 105 -43.17 9.32 -30.06
C GLN A 105 -44.06 8.09 -30.24
N LEU A 106 -44.78 7.71 -29.18
CA LEU A 106 -45.89 6.76 -29.27
C LEU A 106 -47.17 7.48 -29.69
N LYS A 107 -47.82 7.00 -30.76
CA LYS A 107 -49.11 7.55 -31.24
C LYS A 107 -50.27 6.72 -30.66
N PRO A 108 -51.44 7.34 -30.37
CA PRO A 108 -52.62 6.59 -29.93
C PRO A 108 -53.04 5.48 -30.91
N SER A 109 -52.83 5.67 -32.21
CA SER A 109 -53.09 4.66 -33.24
C SER A 109 -52.25 3.38 -33.07
N THR A 110 -51.02 3.49 -32.55
CA THR A 110 -50.15 2.35 -32.24
C THR A 110 -50.72 1.48 -31.11
N MET A 111 -51.54 2.06 -30.23
CA MET A 111 -52.22 1.33 -29.15
C MET A 111 -53.50 0.62 -29.62
N GLN A 112 -54.02 0.98 -30.80
CA GLN A 112 -55.18 0.30 -31.39
C GLN A 112 -54.79 -1.01 -32.08
N THR A 113 -53.53 -1.14 -32.50
CA THR A 113 -52.97 -2.30 -33.21
C THR A 113 -52.07 -3.18 -32.33
N ILE A 114 -52.29 -3.17 -31.01
CA ILE A 114 -51.59 -4.05 -30.06
C ILE A 114 -51.79 -5.52 -30.48
N GLY A 115 -50.70 -6.29 -30.53
CA GLY A 115 -50.68 -7.67 -31.02
C GLY A 115 -50.38 -7.82 -32.51
N ALA A 116 -50.34 -6.73 -33.28
CA ALA A 116 -49.95 -6.77 -34.69
C ALA A 116 -48.42 -6.88 -34.87
N ALA A 117 -47.98 -7.74 -35.79
CA ALA A 117 -46.55 -8.05 -36.01
C ALA A 117 -45.67 -6.82 -36.31
N HIS A 118 -46.23 -5.79 -36.97
CA HIS A 118 -45.51 -4.56 -37.29
C HIS A 118 -45.54 -3.51 -36.16
N THR A 119 -46.43 -3.64 -35.19
CA THR A 119 -46.62 -2.69 -34.07
C THR A 119 -45.91 -3.17 -32.81
N MET A 120 -45.95 -4.49 -32.55
CA MET A 120 -45.39 -5.11 -31.35
C MET A 120 -43.90 -4.78 -31.09
N PRO A 121 -43.00 -4.71 -32.09
CA PRO A 121 -41.60 -4.38 -31.83
C PRO A 121 -41.41 -2.99 -31.18
N TYR A 122 -42.21 -2.01 -31.58
CA TYR A 122 -42.18 -0.65 -31.03
C TYR A 122 -42.74 -0.58 -29.60
N LEU A 123 -43.81 -1.32 -29.33
CA LEU A 123 -44.39 -1.43 -27.99
C LEU A 123 -43.44 -2.14 -27.03
N LEU A 124 -42.80 -3.20 -27.51
CA LEU A 124 -41.85 -3.98 -26.73
C LEU A 124 -40.57 -3.17 -26.44
N GLY A 125 -40.12 -2.36 -27.40
CA GLY A 125 -39.06 -1.37 -27.20
C GLY A 125 -39.42 -0.33 -26.12
N ALA A 126 -40.67 0.12 -26.06
CA ALA A 126 -41.11 1.04 -25.00
C ALA A 126 -41.14 0.36 -23.62
N ILE A 127 -41.70 -0.85 -23.52
CA ILE A 127 -41.78 -1.59 -22.26
C ILE A 127 -40.39 -1.98 -21.73
N THR A 128 -39.49 -2.44 -22.60
CA THR A 128 -38.11 -2.76 -22.17
C THR A 128 -37.36 -1.52 -21.68
N TRP A 129 -37.53 -0.38 -22.34
CA TRP A 129 -36.98 0.89 -21.85
C TRP A 129 -37.55 1.29 -20.50
N LEU A 130 -38.85 1.05 -20.25
CA LEU A 130 -39.46 1.32 -18.96
C LEU A 130 -38.90 0.41 -17.86
N ILE A 131 -38.69 -0.87 -18.15
CA ILE A 131 -38.05 -1.81 -17.23
C ILE A 131 -36.62 -1.35 -16.91
N ASP A 132 -35.85 -0.95 -17.93
CA ASP A 132 -34.51 -0.41 -17.75
C ASP A 132 -34.48 0.84 -16.87
N LEU A 133 -35.44 1.74 -17.08
CA LEU A 133 -35.60 2.94 -16.26
C LEU A 133 -35.89 2.57 -14.79
N ILE A 134 -36.79 1.61 -14.55
CA ILE A 134 -37.13 1.16 -13.19
C ILE A 134 -35.93 0.55 -12.49
N GLN A 135 -35.20 -0.35 -13.17
CA GLN A 135 -34.01 -0.98 -12.62
C GLN A 135 -32.92 0.05 -12.29
N MET A 136 -32.67 0.99 -13.20
CA MET A 136 -31.71 2.08 -12.98
C MET A 136 -32.10 2.96 -11.78
N ILE A 137 -33.38 3.32 -11.63
CA ILE A 137 -33.85 4.11 -10.48
C ILE A 137 -33.74 3.30 -9.18
N GLY A 138 -33.98 1.99 -9.22
CA GLY A 138 -33.85 1.11 -8.06
C GLY A 138 -32.41 0.96 -7.55
N GLU A 139 -31.41 1.10 -8.43
CA GLU A 139 -29.99 1.02 -8.06
C GLU A 139 -29.43 2.33 -7.49
N ILE A 140 -30.07 3.48 -7.78
CA ILE A 140 -29.59 4.78 -7.31
C ILE A 140 -29.99 4.98 -5.84
N SER A 141 -29.00 4.98 -4.94
CA SER A 141 -29.23 5.41 -3.56
C SER A 141 -29.56 6.90 -3.52
N PRO A 142 -30.59 7.33 -2.76
CA PRO A 142 -30.84 8.74 -2.50
C PRO A 142 -29.62 9.48 -1.93
N GLN A 143 -28.72 8.75 -1.27
CA GLN A 143 -27.47 9.30 -0.72
C GLN A 143 -26.47 9.65 -1.84
N ASP A 144 -26.32 8.79 -2.84
CA ASP A 144 -25.39 9.01 -3.96
C ASP A 144 -25.79 10.24 -4.79
N LEU A 145 -27.09 10.47 -4.94
CA LEU A 145 -27.62 11.66 -5.62
C LEU A 145 -27.30 12.97 -4.86
N LEU A 146 -27.23 12.92 -3.53
CA LEU A 146 -26.93 14.06 -2.66
C LEU A 146 -25.42 14.28 -2.49
N LEU A 147 -24.63 13.23 -2.67
CA LEU A 147 -23.16 13.25 -2.63
C LEU A 147 -22.50 13.64 -3.96
N ALA A 148 -23.26 13.66 -5.06
CA ALA A 148 -22.76 13.88 -6.42
C ALA A 148 -22.20 15.29 -6.73
N ASN A 149 -22.21 16.23 -5.77
CA ASN A 149 -21.72 17.60 -6.00
C ASN A 149 -20.25 17.74 -5.56
N GLU A 150 -19.37 18.14 -6.49
CA GLU A 150 -17.91 18.21 -6.30
C GLU A 150 -17.43 19.26 -5.27
N GLU A 151 -18.28 20.22 -4.92
CA GLU A 151 -17.96 21.22 -3.89
C GLU A 151 -18.25 20.67 -2.49
N GLY A 152 -17.29 19.93 -1.94
CA GLY A 152 -16.85 19.81 -0.53
C GLY A 152 -17.86 19.62 0.62
N ASP A 153 -19.15 19.56 0.33
CA ASP A 153 -20.23 19.61 1.31
C ASP A 153 -21.38 18.65 0.98
N GLY A 154 -21.11 17.67 0.12
CA GLY A 154 -22.06 16.60 -0.19
C GLY A 154 -22.48 15.84 1.08
N GLN A 155 -21.53 15.55 1.98
CA GLN A 155 -21.85 14.85 3.23
C GLN A 155 -22.70 15.70 4.18
N ARG A 156 -22.42 17.00 4.38
CA ARG A 156 -23.26 17.84 5.25
C ARG A 156 -24.65 18.02 4.66
N ARG A 157 -24.78 18.14 3.34
CA ARG A 157 -26.08 18.16 2.65
C ARG A 157 -26.85 16.85 2.83
N SER A 158 -26.19 15.71 2.70
CA SER A 158 -26.80 14.40 2.94
C SER A 158 -27.28 14.26 4.39
N LEU A 159 -26.46 14.69 5.35
CA LEU A 159 -26.80 14.65 6.77
C LEU A 159 -27.97 15.60 7.11
N ALA A 160 -27.93 16.84 6.61
CA ALA A 160 -29.00 17.82 6.77
C ALA A 160 -30.31 17.34 6.12
N TYR A 161 -30.24 16.75 4.93
CA TYR A 161 -31.39 16.17 4.25
C TYR A 161 -31.98 14.99 5.03
N GLY A 162 -31.12 14.07 5.50
CA GLY A 162 -31.53 12.96 6.35
C GLY A 162 -32.23 13.43 7.63
N TYR A 163 -31.71 14.48 8.27
CA TYR A 163 -32.34 15.12 9.41
C TYR A 163 -33.71 15.72 9.06
N MET A 164 -33.80 16.54 8.00
CA MET A 164 -35.04 17.15 7.55
C MET A 164 -36.12 16.10 7.23
N VAL A 165 -35.76 15.01 6.57
CA VAL A 165 -36.68 13.91 6.25
C VAL A 165 -37.18 13.22 7.51
N ARG A 166 -36.33 13.00 8.52
CA ARG A 166 -36.74 12.41 9.81
C ARG A 166 -37.74 13.31 10.54
N CYS A 167 -37.43 14.61 10.67
CA CYS A 167 -38.33 15.58 11.27
C CYS A 167 -39.67 15.66 10.52
N TYR A 168 -39.63 15.67 9.19
CA TYR A 168 -40.83 15.72 8.36
C TYR A 168 -41.68 14.44 8.50
N LYS A 169 -41.07 13.24 8.53
CA LYS A 169 -41.81 11.99 8.76
C LYS A 169 -42.50 11.96 10.12
N LYS A 170 -41.86 12.50 11.16
CA LYS A 170 -42.45 12.62 12.51
C LYS A 170 -43.60 13.63 12.52
N TYR A 171 -43.46 14.75 11.81
CA TYR A 171 -44.54 15.70 11.59
C TYR A 171 -45.73 15.06 10.85
N CYS A 172 -45.49 14.33 9.76
CA CYS A 172 -46.56 13.64 9.02
C CYS A 172 -47.27 12.58 9.87
N SER A 173 -46.55 11.91 10.76
CA SER A 173 -47.13 10.93 11.69
C SER A 173 -47.96 11.58 12.81
N ASN A 174 -47.62 12.82 13.21
CA ASN A 174 -48.35 13.57 14.22
C ASN A 174 -48.39 15.08 13.88
N PRO A 175 -49.39 15.53 13.09
CA PRO A 175 -49.47 16.92 12.62
C PRO A 175 -49.71 17.95 13.74
N LEU A 176 -50.19 17.51 14.92
CA LEU A 176 -50.44 18.37 16.09
C LEU A 176 -49.15 18.78 16.80
N LEU A 177 -48.04 18.11 16.50
CA LEU A 177 -46.73 18.37 17.09
C LEU A 177 -46.19 19.77 16.72
N GLY A 178 -46.58 20.31 15.56
CA GLY A 178 -46.07 21.57 15.03
C GLY A 178 -44.55 21.56 14.79
N PHE A 179 -44.00 22.66 14.28
CA PHE A 179 -42.56 22.82 14.04
C PHE A 179 -41.86 23.47 15.25
N ILE A 180 -41.96 22.85 16.42
CA ILE A 180 -41.30 23.31 17.65
C ILE A 180 -40.05 22.47 17.88
N MET A 181 -38.89 23.11 18.04
CA MET A 181 -37.59 22.41 18.17
C MET A 181 -37.54 21.37 19.29
N ASP A 182 -38.13 21.65 20.45
CA ASP A 182 -38.16 20.72 21.59
C ASP A 182 -38.88 19.39 21.29
N ASN A 183 -39.79 19.38 20.32
CA ASN A 183 -40.51 18.18 19.92
C ASN A 183 -39.67 17.23 19.04
N TYR A 184 -38.51 17.69 18.58
CA TYR A 184 -37.55 16.96 17.75
C TYR A 184 -36.21 16.73 18.45
N LYS A 185 -36.19 16.78 19.79
CA LYS A 185 -34.98 16.65 20.60
C LYS A 185 -34.22 15.34 20.34
N ASP A 186 -34.93 14.24 20.13
CA ASP A 186 -34.32 12.95 19.82
C ASP A 186 -33.59 12.98 18.46
N GLU A 187 -34.22 13.57 17.44
CA GLU A 187 -33.62 13.71 16.11
C GLU A 187 -32.43 14.69 16.11
N ASN A 188 -32.48 15.72 16.97
CA ASN A 188 -31.40 16.67 17.18
C ASN A 188 -30.20 15.99 17.85
N ASN A 189 -30.44 15.19 18.90
CA ASN A 189 -29.38 14.48 19.61
C ASN A 189 -28.67 13.47 18.70
N VAL A 190 -29.42 12.72 17.87
CA VAL A 190 -28.83 11.79 16.90
C VAL A 190 -27.98 12.53 15.86
N LEU A 191 -28.43 13.71 15.41
CA LEU A 191 -27.63 14.54 14.51
C LEU A 191 -26.35 15.04 15.18
N LEU A 192 -26.46 15.49 16.43
CA LEU A 192 -25.33 16.03 17.19
C LEU A 192 -24.28 14.95 17.45
N GLN A 193 -24.69 13.77 17.89
CA GLN A 193 -23.81 12.62 18.10
C GLN A 193 -23.06 12.24 16.81
N LEU A 194 -23.77 12.21 15.66
CA LEU A 194 -23.13 11.91 14.37
C LEU A 194 -22.12 12.99 13.94
N VAL A 195 -22.27 14.23 14.39
CA VAL A 195 -21.31 15.32 14.12
C VAL A 195 -20.11 15.21 15.05
N GLU A 196 -20.33 14.96 16.35
CA GLU A 196 -19.28 14.79 17.35
C GLU A 196 -18.38 13.59 17.01
N GLU A 197 -18.96 12.42 16.71
CA GLU A 197 -18.20 11.22 16.30
C GLU A 197 -17.35 11.47 15.04
N ARG A 198 -17.81 12.33 14.12
CA ARG A 198 -17.06 12.70 12.91
C ARG A 198 -15.89 13.62 13.22
N GLU A 199 -16.08 14.59 14.12
CA GLU A 199 -15.03 15.51 14.54
C GLU A 199 -13.93 14.74 15.29
N ASP A 200 -14.30 13.76 16.11
CA ASP A 200 -13.36 12.87 16.79
C ASP A 200 -12.55 12.04 15.79
N ILE A 201 -13.20 11.43 14.78
CA ILE A 201 -12.51 10.68 13.72
C ILE A 201 -11.56 11.60 12.94
N ALA A 202 -11.99 12.81 12.57
CA ALA A 202 -11.14 13.75 11.84
C ALA A 202 -9.93 14.20 12.67
N SER A 203 -10.08 14.34 13.99
CA SER A 203 -8.97 14.63 14.90
C SER A 203 -7.97 13.47 14.96
N GLN A 204 -8.45 12.22 15.01
CA GLN A 204 -7.61 11.03 14.98
C GLN A 204 -6.86 10.89 13.65
N GLU A 205 -7.52 11.17 12.53
CA GLU A 205 -6.88 11.17 11.20
C GLU A 205 -5.74 12.21 11.14
N ALA A 206 -5.96 13.43 11.64
CA ALA A 206 -4.94 14.47 11.67
C ALA A 206 -3.74 14.09 12.57
N GLU A 207 -3.99 13.42 13.69
CA GLU A 207 -2.93 12.93 14.57
C GLU A 207 -2.12 11.81 13.92
N LEU A 208 -2.78 10.87 13.25
CA LEU A 208 -2.12 9.81 12.49
C LEU A 208 -1.29 10.36 11.33
N ASP A 209 -1.79 11.36 10.60
CA ASP A 209 -1.05 12.03 9.54
C ASP A 209 0.22 12.71 10.08
N ALA A 210 0.14 13.37 11.23
CA ALA A 210 1.31 13.96 11.90
C ALA A 210 2.33 12.88 12.32
N GLN A 211 1.87 11.74 12.82
CA GLN A 211 2.74 10.60 13.14
C GLN A 211 3.40 10.01 11.90
N ILE A 212 2.69 9.91 10.77
CA ILE A 212 3.25 9.45 9.50
C ILE A 212 4.36 10.39 9.03
N VAL A 213 4.18 11.71 9.12
CA VAL A 213 5.21 12.69 8.74
C VAL A 213 6.46 12.52 9.60
N THR A 214 6.32 12.45 10.93
CA THR A 214 7.46 12.30 11.84
C THR A 214 8.21 10.98 11.64
N LEU A 215 7.50 9.87 11.44
CA LEU A 215 8.12 8.58 11.13
C LEU A 215 8.84 8.59 9.77
N THR A 216 8.28 9.29 8.78
CA THR A 216 8.91 9.43 7.46
C THR A 216 10.22 10.23 7.54
N GLU A 217 10.26 11.28 8.36
CA GLU A 217 11.47 12.04 8.65
C GLU A 217 12.53 11.19 9.37
N GLU A 218 12.15 10.41 10.39
CA GLU A 218 13.05 9.50 11.11
C GLU A 218 13.64 8.43 10.18
N ILE A 219 12.84 7.88 9.26
CA ILE A 219 13.31 6.95 8.24
C ILE A 219 14.31 7.62 7.29
N ALA A 220 14.10 8.88 6.92
CA ALA A 220 15.02 9.61 6.04
C ALA A 220 16.38 9.87 6.71
N GLU A 221 16.39 10.22 8.00
CA GLU A 221 17.62 10.37 8.79
C GLU A 221 18.39 9.04 8.89
N LEU A 222 17.69 7.94 9.18
CA LEU A 222 18.30 6.60 9.22
C LEU A 222 18.95 6.19 7.89
N HIS A 223 18.33 6.53 6.76
CA HIS A 223 18.92 6.25 5.45
C HIS A 223 20.19 7.07 5.20
N LYS A 224 20.25 8.31 5.70
CA LYS A 224 21.45 9.16 5.61
C LYS A 224 22.60 8.56 6.42
N ASP A 225 22.34 8.16 7.67
CA ASP A 225 23.34 7.57 8.57
C ASP A 225 23.89 6.26 8.00
N LYS A 226 23.02 5.43 7.40
CA LYS A 226 23.45 4.21 6.70
C LYS A 226 24.42 4.53 5.55
N GLY A 227 24.12 5.57 4.76
CA GLY A 227 25.02 6.01 3.68
C GLY A 227 26.38 6.51 4.18
N GLU A 228 26.46 7.11 5.37
CA GLU A 228 27.73 7.50 5.99
C GLU A 228 28.55 6.30 6.46
N ILE A 229 27.89 5.26 6.98
CA ILE A 229 28.56 4.00 7.36
C ILE A 229 29.15 3.29 6.15
N ASP A 230 28.43 3.22 5.03
CA ASP A 230 28.94 2.59 3.81
C ASP A 230 30.20 3.29 3.29
N LYS A 231 30.25 4.63 3.40
CA LYS A 231 31.44 5.44 3.08
C LYS A 231 32.61 5.16 4.05
N LEU A 232 32.33 5.06 5.34
CA LEU A 232 33.36 4.73 6.34
C LEU A 232 33.90 3.31 6.16
N GLN A 233 33.04 2.34 5.84
CA GLN A 233 33.46 0.96 5.55
C GLN A 233 34.35 0.87 4.32
N THR A 234 33.98 1.55 3.22
CA THR A 234 34.82 1.61 2.02
C THR A 234 36.15 2.30 2.31
N SER A 235 36.16 3.42 3.03
CA SER A 235 37.41 4.07 3.44
C SER A 235 38.28 3.19 4.34
N THR A 236 37.68 2.39 5.23
CA THR A 236 38.43 1.49 6.13
C THR A 236 39.09 0.37 5.33
N LYS A 237 38.40 -0.21 4.33
CA LYS A 237 38.98 -1.22 3.43
C LYS A 237 40.16 -0.68 2.63
N VAL A 238 40.04 0.54 2.07
CA VAL A 238 41.14 1.17 1.34
C VAL A 238 42.35 1.39 2.25
N LEU A 239 42.14 1.88 3.48
CA LEU A 239 43.22 2.06 4.45
C LEU A 239 43.87 0.72 4.87
N GLU A 240 43.10 -0.36 4.97
CA GLU A 240 43.63 -1.70 5.24
C GLU A 240 44.52 -2.22 4.10
N GLU A 241 44.09 -2.04 2.85
CA GLU A 241 44.88 -2.40 1.67
C GLU A 241 46.18 -1.60 1.60
N ASP A 242 46.13 -0.30 1.87
CA ASP A 242 47.31 0.57 1.86
C ASP A 242 48.27 0.27 3.01
N LEU A 243 47.75 -0.08 4.20
CA LEU A 243 48.58 -0.60 5.30
C LEU A 243 49.27 -1.91 4.92
N GLY A 244 48.57 -2.80 4.21
CA GLY A 244 49.14 -4.05 3.69
C GLY A 244 50.31 -3.78 2.75
N LYS A 245 50.14 -2.90 1.76
CA LYS A 245 51.20 -2.49 0.82
C LYS A 245 52.40 -1.86 1.55
N MET A 246 52.13 -0.98 2.51
CA MET A 246 53.18 -0.29 3.28
C MET A 246 53.96 -1.26 4.18
N GLN A 247 53.27 -2.27 4.74
CA GLN A 247 53.92 -3.31 5.54
C GLN A 247 54.85 -4.18 4.67
N ILE A 248 54.39 -4.59 3.48
CA ILE A 248 55.23 -5.32 2.51
C ILE A 248 56.46 -4.48 2.16
N PHE A 249 56.28 -3.19 1.83
CA PHE A 249 57.40 -2.30 1.52
C PHE A 249 58.37 -2.15 2.69
N LYS A 250 57.88 -2.05 3.92
CA LYS A 250 58.72 -2.01 5.12
C LYS A 250 59.54 -3.30 5.26
N ASP A 251 58.91 -4.45 5.07
CA ASP A 251 59.57 -5.75 5.19
C ASP A 251 60.68 -5.91 4.12
N GLU A 252 60.40 -5.51 2.88
CA GLU A 252 61.40 -5.46 1.77
C GLU A 252 62.59 -4.54 2.10
N GLN A 253 62.32 -3.34 2.65
CA GLN A 253 63.38 -2.41 3.04
C GLN A 253 64.20 -2.90 4.24
N GLN A 254 63.59 -3.67 5.13
CA GLN A 254 64.27 -4.23 6.28
C GLN A 254 65.13 -5.45 5.90
N GLU A 255 64.68 -6.25 4.94
CA GLU A 255 65.45 -7.35 4.34
C GLU A 255 66.68 -6.81 3.62
N THR A 256 66.52 -5.85 2.71
CA THR A 256 67.63 -5.21 1.99
C THR A 256 68.64 -4.57 2.94
N LEU A 257 68.19 -3.86 3.99
CA LEU A 257 69.09 -3.34 5.02
C LEU A 257 69.86 -4.46 5.74
N GLY A 258 69.22 -5.59 6.01
CA GLY A 258 69.86 -6.76 6.62
C GLY A 258 70.94 -7.37 5.72
N GLU A 259 70.68 -7.47 4.42
CA GLU A 259 71.66 -7.93 3.43
C GLU A 259 72.86 -6.97 3.33
N GLU A 260 72.61 -5.67 3.27
CA GLU A 260 73.66 -4.66 3.23
C GLU A 260 74.50 -4.61 4.52
N LYS A 261 73.89 -4.81 5.69
CA LYS A 261 74.64 -4.94 6.97
C LYS A 261 75.56 -6.16 6.98
N LYS A 262 75.07 -7.32 6.52
CA LYS A 262 75.91 -8.52 6.40
C LYS A 262 77.07 -8.32 5.42
N LYS A 263 76.81 -7.65 4.29
CA LYS A 263 77.87 -7.29 3.33
C LYS A 263 78.90 -6.37 3.99
N LYS A 264 78.48 -5.33 4.70
CA LYS A 264 79.37 -4.44 5.46
C LYS A 264 80.26 -5.20 6.45
N GLU A 265 79.69 -6.05 7.31
CA GLU A 265 80.48 -6.85 8.26
C GLU A 265 81.53 -7.69 7.53
N SER A 266 81.17 -8.32 6.40
CA SER A 266 82.11 -9.10 5.60
C SER A 266 83.23 -8.25 4.97
N LEU A 267 82.95 -6.98 4.65
CA LEU A 267 83.93 -6.04 4.10
C LEU A 267 84.83 -5.48 5.19
N GLU A 268 84.28 -5.12 6.34
CA GLU A 268 85.04 -4.67 7.51
C GLU A 268 86.00 -5.77 7.99
N ASP A 269 85.56 -7.03 8.04
CA ASP A 269 86.42 -8.17 8.36
C ASP A 269 87.57 -8.32 7.35
N LYS A 270 87.30 -8.15 6.06
CA LYS A 270 88.34 -8.18 5.02
C LYS A 270 89.32 -7.01 5.16
N ILE A 271 88.83 -5.80 5.41
CA ILE A 271 89.65 -4.62 5.64
C ILE A 271 90.53 -4.82 6.88
N GLN A 272 89.98 -5.35 7.98
CA GLN A 272 90.73 -5.65 9.20
C GLN A 272 91.82 -6.69 8.95
N GLN A 273 91.52 -7.75 8.19
CA GLN A 273 92.49 -8.75 7.77
C GLN A 273 93.61 -8.11 6.92
N TYR A 274 93.28 -7.21 6.00
CA TYR A 274 94.26 -6.50 5.18
C TYR A 274 95.13 -5.55 6.01
N ASN A 275 94.57 -4.85 6.99
CA ASN A 275 95.34 -3.98 7.88
C ASN A 275 96.35 -4.76 8.73
N VAL A 276 95.95 -5.93 9.26
CA VAL A 276 96.88 -6.85 9.96
C VAL A 276 97.95 -7.36 9.00
N MET A 277 97.58 -7.69 7.77
CA MET A 277 98.51 -8.13 6.73
C MET A 277 99.56 -7.05 6.43
N ILE A 278 99.13 -5.81 6.19
CA ILE A 278 99.99 -4.65 5.93
C ILE A 278 100.92 -4.38 7.11
N ALA A 279 100.40 -4.43 8.34
CA ALA A 279 101.22 -4.27 9.54
C ALA A 279 102.32 -5.34 9.64
N SER A 280 101.97 -6.62 9.38
CA SER A 280 102.95 -7.72 9.37
C SER A 280 104.00 -7.58 8.26
N LEU A 281 103.62 -6.99 7.13
CA LEU A 281 104.51 -6.74 6.01
C LEU A 281 105.44 -5.57 6.29
N LYS A 282 104.94 -4.48 6.88
CA LYS A 282 105.75 -3.35 7.36
C LYS A 282 106.77 -3.81 8.42
N GLU A 283 106.37 -4.69 9.34
CA GLU A 283 107.27 -5.27 10.35
C GLU A 283 108.35 -6.16 9.72
N LYS A 284 107.98 -7.03 8.76
CA LYS A 284 108.93 -7.87 8.02
C LYS A 284 109.89 -7.05 7.15
N LEU A 285 109.43 -5.96 6.53
CA LEU A 285 110.26 -5.03 5.78
C LEU A 285 111.28 -4.34 6.70
N SER A 286 110.83 -3.78 7.83
CA SER A 286 111.69 -3.16 8.85
C SER A 286 112.73 -4.13 9.42
N ALA A 287 112.34 -5.38 9.70
CA ALA A 287 113.25 -6.42 10.16
C ALA A 287 114.29 -6.80 9.08
N LYS A 288 113.87 -6.86 7.80
CA LYS A 288 114.76 -7.14 6.68
C LYS A 288 115.68 -5.98 6.32
N GLU A 289 115.25 -4.74 6.44
CA GLU A 289 116.09 -3.54 6.29
C GLU A 289 117.17 -3.48 7.37
N LYS A 290 116.84 -3.82 8.63
CA LYS A 290 117.82 -3.97 9.71
C LYS A 290 118.80 -5.13 9.49
N GLN A 291 118.33 -6.25 8.91
CA GLN A 291 119.22 -7.35 8.50
C GLN A 291 120.13 -6.95 7.33
N LEU A 292 119.62 -6.19 6.34
CA LEU A 292 120.41 -5.70 5.21
C LEU A 292 121.51 -4.72 5.62
N ALA A 293 121.28 -3.94 6.69
CA ALA A 293 122.29 -3.03 7.25
C ALA A 293 123.46 -3.73 7.96
N THR A 294 123.37 -5.05 8.23
CA THR A 294 124.30 -5.73 9.15
C THR A 294 125.07 -6.94 8.57
N GLN A 295 124.84 -7.41 7.32
CA GLN A 295 125.59 -8.60 6.82
C GLN A 295 125.85 -8.70 5.31
N SER A 296 126.97 -9.35 4.97
CA SER A 296 127.35 -9.83 3.63
C SER A 296 126.64 -11.15 3.30
N MET A 297 125.84 -11.15 2.23
CA MET A 297 124.93 -12.22 1.81
C MET A 297 125.60 -13.57 1.45
N THR A 298 125.07 -14.68 1.99
CA THR A 298 125.27 -16.06 1.48
C THR A 298 124.12 -16.50 0.55
N GLY A 299 124.42 -17.35 -0.44
CA GLY A 299 123.52 -17.70 -1.56
C GLY A 299 122.27 -18.53 -1.23
N GLU A 300 122.07 -18.95 0.02
CA GLU A 300 120.87 -19.65 0.47
C GLU A 300 119.78 -18.67 0.95
N GLU A 301 120.18 -17.59 1.62
CA GLU A 301 119.29 -16.50 2.05
C GLU A 301 118.72 -15.70 0.87
N ALA A 302 119.50 -15.56 -0.22
CA ALA A 302 119.04 -14.91 -1.45
C ALA A 302 117.89 -15.70 -2.14
N ARG A 303 117.89 -17.03 -2.02
CA ARG A 303 116.82 -17.89 -2.56
C ARG A 303 115.55 -17.79 -1.70
N ALA A 304 115.68 -17.80 -0.38
CA ALA A 304 114.55 -17.58 0.53
C ALA A 304 113.92 -16.18 0.33
N LEU A 305 114.73 -15.15 0.09
CA LEU A 305 114.23 -13.81 -0.22
C LEU A 305 113.44 -13.75 -1.53
N ARG A 306 113.87 -14.49 -2.55
CA ARG A 306 113.19 -14.57 -3.85
C ARG A 306 111.82 -15.23 -3.74
N VAL A 307 111.70 -16.29 -2.91
CA VAL A 307 110.41 -16.94 -2.63
C VAL A 307 109.47 -15.99 -1.89
N GLY A 308 109.97 -15.28 -0.86
CA GLY A 308 109.15 -14.30 -0.12
C GLY A 308 108.68 -13.11 -0.97
N LYS A 309 109.50 -12.64 -1.92
CA LYS A 309 109.09 -11.58 -2.88
C LYS A 309 107.98 -12.04 -3.83
N GLU A 310 107.96 -13.31 -4.20
CA GLU A 310 106.91 -13.87 -5.07
C GLU A 310 105.60 -14.08 -4.28
N GLU A 311 105.67 -14.59 -3.05
CA GLU A 311 104.50 -14.73 -2.18
C GLU A 311 103.83 -13.38 -1.87
N LEU A 312 104.62 -12.32 -1.69
CA LEU A 312 104.10 -10.98 -1.46
C LEU A 312 103.36 -10.43 -2.69
N ARG A 313 103.90 -10.67 -3.88
CA ARG A 313 103.28 -10.26 -5.14
C ARG A 313 101.95 -10.98 -5.38
N GLU A 314 101.89 -12.27 -5.08
CA GLU A 314 100.66 -13.03 -5.24
C GLU A 314 99.57 -12.57 -4.27
N ARG A 315 99.92 -12.27 -3.01
CA ARG A 315 98.97 -11.70 -2.04
C ARG A 315 98.47 -10.32 -2.45
N TYR A 316 99.33 -9.47 -3.00
CA TYR A 316 98.92 -8.17 -3.51
C TYR A 316 97.98 -8.30 -4.71
N ARG A 317 98.22 -9.24 -5.63
CA ARG A 317 97.32 -9.51 -6.75
C ARG A 317 95.93 -9.96 -6.30
N VAL A 318 95.85 -10.76 -5.24
CA VAL A 318 94.56 -11.15 -4.63
C VAL A 318 93.85 -9.93 -4.04
N PHE A 319 94.58 -9.02 -3.40
CA PHE A 319 94.03 -7.76 -2.87
C PHE A 319 93.46 -6.85 -3.96
N VAL A 320 94.15 -6.69 -5.10
CA VAL A 320 93.66 -5.85 -6.20
C VAL A 320 92.32 -6.37 -6.75
N ARG A 321 92.18 -7.69 -6.92
CA ARG A 321 90.92 -8.30 -7.35
C ARG A 321 89.78 -8.07 -6.37
N THR A 322 90.03 -8.27 -5.07
CA THR A 322 88.96 -8.08 -4.07
C THR A 322 88.60 -6.62 -3.92
N PHE A 323 89.55 -5.69 -4.05
CA PHE A 323 89.27 -4.26 -4.08
C PHE A 323 88.45 -3.87 -5.32
N GLU A 324 88.76 -4.42 -6.49
CA GLU A 324 87.95 -4.23 -7.71
C GLU A 324 86.51 -4.71 -7.52
N ASP A 325 86.30 -5.90 -6.96
CA ASP A 325 84.96 -6.44 -6.71
C ASP A 325 84.14 -5.52 -5.79
N VAL A 326 84.76 -4.97 -4.75
CA VAL A 326 84.10 -4.06 -3.78
C VAL A 326 83.81 -2.70 -4.40
N SER A 327 84.79 -2.12 -5.11
CA SER A 327 84.63 -0.83 -5.77
C SER A 327 83.53 -0.87 -6.82
N ARG A 328 83.49 -1.93 -7.63
CA ARG A 328 82.45 -2.13 -8.65
C ARG A 328 81.05 -2.30 -8.02
N MET A 329 80.96 -2.85 -6.82
CA MET A 329 79.69 -3.04 -6.12
C MET A 329 79.15 -1.74 -5.49
N VAL A 330 80.04 -0.86 -5.01
CA VAL A 330 79.67 0.43 -4.41
C VAL A 330 79.38 1.49 -5.47
N PHE A 331 80.26 1.62 -6.47
CA PHE A 331 80.17 2.67 -7.48
C PHE A 331 79.42 2.24 -8.75
N GLY A 332 79.22 0.94 -8.98
CA GLY A 332 78.58 0.40 -10.17
C GLY A 332 79.39 0.53 -11.46
N ALA A 333 80.54 1.20 -11.43
CA ALA A 333 81.42 1.48 -12.57
C ALA A 333 82.87 1.03 -12.31
N TYR A 334 83.66 0.91 -13.37
CA TYR A 334 85.10 0.59 -13.25
C TYR A 334 85.86 1.78 -12.67
N ASP A 335 86.59 1.55 -11.58
CA ASP A 335 87.44 2.55 -10.95
C ASP A 335 88.81 2.61 -11.66
N PRO A 336 89.21 3.75 -12.25
CA PRO A 336 90.52 3.90 -12.89
C PRO A 336 91.69 3.67 -11.93
N PHE A 337 91.47 3.71 -10.61
CA PHE A 337 92.49 3.39 -9.61
C PHE A 337 92.93 1.92 -9.66
N ILE A 338 92.13 1.01 -10.22
CA ILE A 338 92.49 -0.40 -10.43
C ILE A 338 93.67 -0.53 -11.39
N ASP A 339 93.70 0.24 -12.47
CA ASP A 339 94.84 0.26 -13.41
C ASP A 339 96.13 0.75 -12.73
N VAL A 340 96.00 1.64 -11.74
CA VAL A 340 97.13 2.16 -10.95
C VAL A 340 97.62 1.13 -9.94
N LEU A 341 96.71 0.33 -9.36
CA LEU A 341 97.04 -0.81 -8.50
C LEU A 341 97.79 -1.92 -9.26
N ASP A 342 97.42 -2.20 -10.51
CA ASP A 342 98.10 -3.22 -11.33
C ASP A 342 99.51 -2.81 -11.81
N GLN A 343 99.78 -1.50 -11.89
CA GLN A 343 101.06 -0.96 -12.37
C GLN A 343 102.15 -0.87 -11.29
N ASN A 344 101.80 -0.83 -10.00
CA ASN A 344 102.75 -0.64 -8.90
C ASN A 344 103.11 -1.97 -8.22
N SER A 345 104.41 -2.32 -8.20
CA SER A 345 104.86 -3.59 -7.63
C SER A 345 105.20 -3.49 -6.13
N PRO A 346 104.79 -4.45 -5.28
CA PRO A 346 105.14 -4.49 -3.85
C PRO A 346 106.64 -4.55 -3.55
N ASN A 347 107.45 -4.85 -4.56
CA ASN A 347 108.90 -5.01 -4.46
C ASN A 347 109.67 -3.72 -4.80
N GLU A 348 108.98 -2.63 -5.12
CA GLU A 348 109.57 -1.33 -5.42
C GLU A 348 109.91 -0.55 -4.14
N PRO A 349 111.02 0.20 -4.13
CA PRO A 349 111.50 0.89 -2.93
C PRO A 349 110.56 2.00 -2.42
N HIS A 350 109.60 2.48 -3.22
CA HIS A 350 108.67 3.57 -2.86
C HIS A 350 107.24 3.06 -2.58
N PHE A 351 107.03 1.74 -2.54
CA PHE A 351 105.72 1.13 -2.35
C PHE A 351 105.07 1.47 -0.99
N VAL A 352 105.87 1.82 0.02
CA VAL A 352 105.38 2.23 1.34
C VAL A 352 104.61 3.55 1.30
N GLU A 353 105.04 4.52 0.49
CA GLU A 353 104.29 5.78 0.30
C GLU A 353 103.01 5.55 -0.49
N TYR A 354 103.04 4.60 -1.44
CA TYR A 354 101.86 4.20 -2.21
C TYR A 354 100.80 3.48 -1.35
N LEU A 355 101.21 2.70 -0.33
CA LEU A 355 100.29 2.08 0.62
C LEU A 355 99.40 3.12 1.33
N ASN A 356 99.93 4.31 1.65
CA ASN A 356 99.13 5.37 2.28
C ASN A 356 98.02 5.87 1.32
N LYS A 357 98.29 5.88 0.02
CA LYS A 357 97.32 6.27 -1.02
C LYS A 357 96.22 5.21 -1.23
N ILE A 358 96.57 3.93 -1.03
CA ILE A 358 95.59 2.83 -1.00
C ILE A 358 94.71 2.93 0.25
N GLU A 359 95.29 3.27 1.40
CA GLU A 359 94.59 3.48 2.67
C GLU A 359 93.57 4.63 2.56
N GLU A 360 93.96 5.74 1.94
CA GLU A 360 93.06 6.89 1.67
C GLU A 360 91.88 6.52 0.77
N LYS A 361 92.09 5.69 -0.27
CA LYS A 361 91.01 5.19 -1.13
C LYS A 361 90.10 4.17 -0.45
N LEU A 362 90.63 3.34 0.45
CA LEU A 362 89.83 2.45 1.30
C LEU A 362 88.94 3.24 2.26
N ASP A 363 89.45 4.34 2.82
CA ASP A 363 88.68 5.24 3.67
C ASP A 363 87.56 5.96 2.90
N GLU A 364 87.82 6.43 1.67
CA GLU A 364 86.77 6.98 0.79
C GLU A 364 85.65 5.96 0.54
N LEU A 365 86.00 4.72 0.17
CA LEU A 365 85.04 3.63 -0.04
C LEU A 365 84.22 3.33 1.22
N SER A 366 84.88 3.28 2.38
CA SER A 366 84.22 3.07 3.67
C SER A 366 83.23 4.19 3.99
N ASN A 367 83.60 5.45 3.73
CA ASN A 367 82.72 6.60 3.93
C ASN A 367 81.49 6.56 3.01
N GLU A 368 81.66 6.12 1.76
CA GLU A 368 80.58 6.02 0.79
C GLU A 368 79.56 4.94 1.19
N ILE A 369 80.04 3.75 1.60
CA ILE A 369 79.21 2.66 2.13
C ILE A 369 78.42 3.14 3.36
N ASN A 370 79.08 3.85 4.28
CA ASN A 370 78.43 4.37 5.48
C ASN A 370 77.37 5.43 5.14
N SER A 371 77.61 6.29 4.13
CA SER A 371 76.64 7.25 3.64
C SER A 371 75.41 6.57 3.02
N TRP A 372 75.61 5.50 2.24
CA TRP A 372 74.53 4.75 1.62
C TRP A 372 73.64 4.06 2.66
N ILE A 373 74.26 3.42 3.65
CA ILE A 373 73.55 2.82 4.79
C ILE A 373 72.74 3.87 5.56
N LYS A 374 73.34 5.02 5.85
CA LYS A 374 72.66 6.11 6.57
C LYS A 374 71.42 6.60 5.82
N ASN A 375 71.50 6.77 4.50
CA ASN A 375 70.36 7.16 3.67
C ASN A 375 69.24 6.10 3.71
N THR A 376 69.60 4.82 3.64
CA THR A 376 68.64 3.71 3.75
C THR A 376 67.99 3.67 5.14
N GLU A 377 68.74 3.91 6.21
CA GLU A 377 68.20 4.02 7.58
C GLU A 377 67.25 5.23 7.73
N GLU A 378 67.57 6.38 7.14
CA GLU A 378 66.69 7.56 7.14
C GLU A 378 65.38 7.31 6.38
N LYS A 379 65.43 6.63 5.23
CA LYS A 379 64.23 6.20 4.50
C LYS A 379 63.39 5.24 5.33
N LEU A 380 64.01 4.28 6.02
CA LEU A 380 63.31 3.33 6.88
C LEU A 380 62.61 4.04 8.05
N ILE A 381 63.25 5.04 8.66
CA ILE A 381 62.64 5.88 9.72
C ILE A 381 61.39 6.59 9.19
N THR A 382 61.47 7.15 7.97
CA THR A 382 60.36 7.87 7.33
C THR A 382 59.19 6.94 7.07
N VAL A 383 59.44 5.78 6.46
CA VAL A 383 58.41 4.75 6.22
C VAL A 383 57.77 4.29 7.53
N ASN A 384 58.58 4.07 8.57
CA ASN A 384 58.06 3.63 9.85
C ASN A 384 57.16 4.71 10.50
N LYS A 385 57.48 5.99 10.33
CA LYS A 385 56.61 7.10 10.74
C LYS A 385 55.30 7.09 9.97
N ASP A 386 55.33 6.95 8.66
CA ASP A 386 54.11 6.90 7.82
C ASP A 386 53.21 5.72 8.19
N VAL A 387 53.81 4.54 8.47
CA VAL A 387 53.08 3.37 8.98
C VAL A 387 52.41 3.69 10.33
N THR A 388 53.09 4.38 11.25
CA THR A 388 52.48 4.74 12.54
C THR A 388 51.32 5.72 12.38
N GLU A 389 51.43 6.71 11.50
CA GLU A 389 50.35 7.67 11.22
C GLU A 389 49.14 6.98 10.58
N LEU A 390 49.37 6.06 9.64
CA LEU A 390 48.30 5.27 9.02
C LEU A 390 47.60 4.36 10.04
N ARG A 391 48.36 3.69 10.92
CA ARG A 391 47.77 2.89 12.01
C ARG A 391 46.91 3.74 12.95
N GLN A 392 47.33 4.96 13.27
CA GLN A 392 46.55 5.86 14.11
C GLN A 392 45.25 6.29 13.44
N LYS A 393 45.30 6.63 12.14
CA LYS A 393 44.09 6.95 11.35
C LYS A 393 43.14 5.75 11.25
N GLN A 394 43.67 4.54 11.04
CA GLN A 394 42.86 3.31 11.03
C GLN A 394 42.18 3.08 12.38
N ALA A 395 42.89 3.23 13.49
CA ALA A 395 42.32 3.08 14.84
C ALA A 395 41.18 4.07 15.10
N PHE A 396 41.34 5.33 14.68
CA PHE A 396 40.29 6.35 14.78
C PHE A 396 39.04 5.99 13.96
N SER A 397 39.23 5.56 12.70
CA SER A 397 38.12 5.12 11.84
C SER A 397 37.38 3.92 12.42
N ILE A 398 38.10 2.94 12.99
CA ILE A 398 37.50 1.76 13.64
C ILE A 398 36.66 2.16 14.85
N GLU A 399 37.13 3.09 15.68
CA GLU A 399 36.37 3.53 16.86
C GLU A 399 35.09 4.29 16.47
N ASN A 400 35.15 5.14 15.44
CA ASN A 400 33.95 5.79 14.90
C ASN A 400 32.95 4.78 14.34
N LEU A 401 33.43 3.75 13.63
CA LEU A 401 32.59 2.66 13.12
C LEU A 401 31.89 1.92 14.26
N LYS A 402 32.60 1.62 15.36
CA LYS A 402 32.01 1.00 16.55
C LYS A 402 30.97 1.90 17.24
N CYS A 403 31.24 3.20 17.32
CA CYS A 403 30.30 4.17 17.90
C CYS A 403 28.99 4.21 17.10
N ASN A 404 29.09 4.36 15.78
CA ASN A 404 27.92 4.38 14.88
C ASN A 404 27.18 3.03 14.92
N GLN A 405 27.89 1.91 14.96
CA GLN A 405 27.27 0.58 15.09
C GLN A 405 26.49 0.44 16.40
N ARG A 406 27.02 0.94 17.52
CA ARG A 406 26.28 0.96 18.81
C ARG A 406 25.02 1.84 18.73
N GLN A 407 25.10 2.99 18.06
CA GLN A 407 23.94 3.88 17.88
C GLN A 407 22.84 3.20 17.06
N ILE A 408 23.20 2.54 15.95
CA ILE A 408 22.25 1.74 15.18
C ILE A 408 21.67 0.59 16.00
N SER A 409 22.47 -0.12 16.80
CA SER A 409 21.95 -1.18 17.66
C SER A 409 20.94 -0.66 18.69
N LYS A 410 21.18 0.51 19.27
CA LYS A 410 20.21 1.16 20.17
C LYS A 410 18.91 1.52 19.44
N MET A 411 19.01 2.22 18.31
CA MET A 411 17.83 2.60 17.52
C MET A 411 17.06 1.37 17.04
N SER A 412 17.75 0.31 16.60
CA SER A 412 17.11 -0.95 16.21
C SER A 412 16.37 -1.61 17.38
N HIS A 413 16.93 -1.56 18.58
CA HIS A 413 16.29 -2.08 19.78
C HIS A 413 15.03 -1.28 20.13
N ASP A 414 15.12 0.05 20.13
CA ASP A 414 13.98 0.95 20.38
C ASP A 414 12.87 0.74 19.34
N PHE A 415 13.22 0.52 18.07
CA PHE A 415 12.26 0.18 17.02
C PHE A 415 11.57 -1.17 17.23
N THR A 416 12.28 -2.18 17.73
CA THR A 416 11.64 -3.47 18.10
C THR A 416 10.68 -3.30 19.26
N LEU A 417 11.04 -2.52 20.27
CA LEU A 417 10.18 -2.26 21.44
C LEU A 417 8.89 -1.55 21.02
N LYS A 418 9.01 -0.47 20.24
CA LYS A 418 7.83 0.21 19.64
C LYS A 418 6.97 -0.76 18.83
N ARG A 419 7.58 -1.68 18.07
CA ARG A 419 6.82 -2.64 17.27
C ARG A 419 6.03 -3.63 18.14
N GLU A 420 6.60 -4.07 19.26
CA GLU A 420 5.92 -4.91 20.23
C GLU A 420 4.74 -4.15 20.85
N ASP A 421 4.93 -2.91 21.28
CA ASP A 421 3.85 -2.06 21.82
C ASP A 421 2.70 -1.88 20.80
N TRP A 422 3.03 -1.67 19.53
CA TRP A 422 2.03 -1.52 18.46
C TRP A 422 1.30 -2.83 18.15
N GLU A 423 1.98 -3.97 18.29
CA GLU A 423 1.35 -5.29 18.14
C GLU A 423 0.39 -5.57 19.29
N GLU A 424 0.75 -5.20 20.52
CA GLU A 424 -0.13 -5.29 21.69
C GLU A 424 -1.38 -4.42 21.51
N GLU A 425 -1.24 -3.16 21.08
CA GLU A 425 -2.39 -2.28 20.84
C GLU A 425 -3.26 -2.77 19.67
N ARG A 426 -2.65 -3.36 18.62
CA ARG A 426 -3.41 -4.01 17.54
C ARG A 426 -4.20 -5.22 18.04
N GLN A 427 -3.61 -6.05 18.90
CA GLN A 427 -4.33 -7.18 19.48
C GLN A 427 -5.48 -6.73 20.37
N LYS A 428 -5.27 -5.69 21.17
CA LYS A 428 -6.31 -5.09 22.02
C LYS A 428 -7.47 -4.55 21.19
N THR A 429 -7.18 -3.75 20.17
CA THR A 429 -8.23 -3.23 19.26
C THR A 429 -8.95 -4.33 18.49
N SER A 430 -8.25 -5.39 18.08
CA SER A 430 -8.88 -6.58 17.47
C SER A 430 -9.86 -7.27 18.43
N LEU A 431 -9.48 -7.41 19.72
CA LEU A 431 -10.37 -7.98 20.74
C LEU A 431 -11.60 -7.09 20.97
N GLU A 432 -11.44 -5.76 20.98
CA GLU A 432 -12.56 -4.82 21.09
C GLU A 432 -13.53 -4.96 19.91
N VAL A 433 -13.02 -5.14 18.68
CA VAL A 433 -13.83 -5.41 17.49
C VAL A 433 -14.57 -6.75 17.60
N ASP A 434 -13.90 -7.81 18.07
CA ASP A 434 -14.54 -9.11 18.26
C ASP A 434 -15.66 -9.06 19.30
N VAL A 435 -15.48 -8.29 20.38
CA VAL A 435 -16.52 -8.04 21.39
C VAL A 435 -17.69 -7.30 20.76
N ALA A 436 -17.45 -6.21 20.02
CA ALA A 436 -18.49 -5.45 19.35
C ALA A 436 -19.27 -6.29 18.32
N GLN A 437 -18.58 -7.19 17.60
CA GLN A 437 -19.22 -8.10 16.65
C GLN A 437 -20.11 -9.12 17.37
N SER A 438 -19.67 -9.66 18.51
CA SER A 438 -20.47 -10.56 19.35
C SER A 438 -21.72 -9.87 19.92
N GLU A 439 -21.60 -8.61 20.34
CA GLU A 439 -22.74 -7.80 20.77
C GLU A 439 -23.73 -7.56 19.61
N LEU A 440 -23.21 -7.24 18.41
CA LEU A 440 -24.02 -7.06 17.21
C LEU A 440 -24.78 -8.34 16.85
N ASP A 441 -24.13 -9.50 16.89
CA ASP A 441 -24.75 -10.80 16.63
C ASP A 441 -25.85 -11.11 17.66
N SER A 442 -25.61 -10.77 18.93
CA SER A 442 -26.60 -10.90 20.00
C SER A 442 -27.82 -10.00 19.76
N LEU A 443 -27.62 -8.77 19.31
CA LEU A 443 -28.70 -7.85 18.92
C LEU A 443 -29.47 -8.34 17.69
N HIS A 444 -28.79 -8.92 16.70
CA HIS A 444 -29.43 -9.54 15.54
C HIS A 444 -30.29 -10.75 15.96
N ALA A 445 -29.80 -11.59 16.87
CA ALA A 445 -30.56 -12.70 17.42
C ALA A 445 -31.83 -12.20 18.15
N LEU A 446 -31.70 -11.14 18.96
CA LEU A 446 -32.82 -10.51 19.66
C LEU A 446 -33.86 -9.94 18.68
N ARG A 447 -33.40 -9.26 17.62
CA ARG A 447 -34.24 -8.72 16.54
C ARG A 447 -35.00 -9.83 15.82
N ASN A 448 -34.32 -10.92 15.46
CA ASN A 448 -34.93 -12.07 14.79
C ASN A 448 -35.97 -12.76 15.70
N GLY A 449 -35.68 -12.89 17.00
CA GLY A 449 -36.66 -13.35 17.98
C GLY A 449 -37.90 -12.46 18.04
N LYS A 450 -37.74 -11.13 18.05
CA LYS A 450 -38.86 -10.18 18.03
C LYS A 450 -39.69 -10.26 16.74
N LEU A 451 -39.06 -10.46 15.59
CA LEU A 451 -39.74 -10.71 14.31
C LEU A 451 -40.59 -11.98 14.36
N SER A 452 -40.04 -13.08 14.90
CA SER A 452 -40.77 -14.34 15.09
C SER A 452 -42.00 -14.17 15.99
N VAL A 453 -41.88 -13.43 17.10
CA VAL A 453 -43.02 -13.11 17.97
C VAL A 453 -44.07 -12.28 17.24
N HIS A 454 -43.66 -11.31 16.41
CA HIS A 454 -44.60 -10.50 15.64
C HIS A 454 -45.34 -11.32 14.58
N GLU A 455 -44.67 -12.29 13.96
CA GLU A 455 -45.27 -13.22 13.00
C GLU A 455 -46.30 -14.14 13.68
N GLN A 456 -45.95 -14.71 14.84
CA GLN A 456 -46.89 -15.49 15.66
C GLN A 456 -48.11 -14.66 16.08
N LEU A 457 -47.91 -13.39 16.46
CA LEU A 457 -48.99 -12.49 16.86
C LEU A 457 -49.90 -12.14 15.67
N ALA A 458 -49.34 -12.00 14.47
CA ALA A 458 -50.12 -11.82 13.24
C ALA A 458 -50.99 -13.06 12.92
N GLU A 459 -50.44 -14.27 13.09
CA GLU A 459 -51.19 -15.53 12.90
C GLU A 459 -52.34 -15.66 13.91
N VAL A 460 -52.09 -15.33 15.19
CA VAL A 460 -53.13 -15.31 16.24
C VAL A 460 -54.20 -14.27 15.94
N ARG A 461 -53.85 -13.08 15.42
CA ARG A 461 -54.84 -12.07 15.00
C ARG A 461 -55.69 -12.55 13.83
N LYS A 462 -55.09 -13.22 12.85
CA LYS A 462 -55.79 -13.78 11.69
C LYS A 462 -56.81 -14.84 12.11
N THR A 463 -56.43 -15.74 13.01
CA THR A 463 -57.33 -16.77 13.56
C THR A 463 -58.43 -16.18 14.45
N LEU A 464 -58.14 -15.12 15.21
CA LEU A 464 -59.17 -14.37 15.94
C LEU A 464 -60.17 -13.73 14.97
N GLN A 465 -59.68 -13.10 13.90
CA GLN A 465 -60.53 -12.44 12.90
C GLN A 465 -61.40 -13.46 12.15
N SER A 466 -60.88 -14.64 11.80
CA SER A 466 -61.68 -15.70 11.17
C SER A 466 -62.79 -16.20 12.11
N ARG A 467 -62.47 -16.46 13.38
CA ARG A 467 -63.49 -16.83 14.39
C ARG A 467 -64.54 -15.76 14.60
N GLN A 468 -64.16 -14.48 14.55
CA GLN A 468 -65.11 -13.38 14.65
C GLN A 468 -66.07 -13.34 13.46
N ILE A 469 -65.58 -13.63 12.25
CA ILE A 469 -66.40 -13.75 11.04
C ILE A 469 -67.38 -14.93 11.19
N GLU A 470 -66.89 -16.11 11.58
CA GLU A 470 -67.73 -17.29 11.83
C GLU A 470 -68.80 -17.03 12.88
N PHE A 471 -68.46 -16.37 13.98
CA PHE A 471 -69.42 -15.99 15.02
C PHE A 471 -70.49 -15.04 14.49
N ASN A 472 -70.10 -14.04 13.69
CA ASN A 472 -71.04 -13.11 13.07
C ASN A 472 -71.97 -13.81 12.07
N GLU A 473 -71.47 -14.78 11.29
CA GLU A 473 -72.29 -15.60 10.40
C GLU A 473 -73.25 -16.50 11.16
N ALA A 474 -72.79 -17.17 12.22
CA ALA A 474 -73.64 -17.97 13.10
C ALA A 474 -74.74 -17.12 13.73
N LYS A 475 -74.41 -15.91 14.20
CA LYS A 475 -75.39 -14.94 14.72
C LYS A 475 -76.42 -14.56 13.66
N LYS A 476 -75.98 -14.23 12.43
CA LYS A 476 -76.90 -13.94 11.31
C LYS A 476 -77.82 -15.12 11.01
N LYS A 477 -77.30 -16.35 11.03
CA LYS A 477 -78.09 -17.58 10.81
C LYS A 477 -79.17 -17.76 11.88
N ILE A 478 -78.82 -17.57 13.16
CA ILE A 478 -79.78 -17.64 14.27
C ILE A 478 -80.84 -16.55 14.13
N VAL A 479 -80.45 -15.30 13.83
CA VAL A 479 -81.39 -14.19 13.63
C VAL A 479 -82.36 -14.49 12.49
N ASN A 480 -81.87 -15.01 11.36
CA ASN A 480 -82.71 -15.42 10.24
C ASN A 480 -83.68 -16.55 10.63
N GLU A 481 -83.21 -17.57 11.35
CA GLU A 481 -84.07 -18.67 11.80
C GLU A 481 -85.18 -18.20 12.74
N VAL A 482 -84.85 -17.31 13.69
CA VAL A 482 -85.81 -16.68 14.59
C VAL A 482 -86.81 -15.81 13.81
N ALA A 483 -86.36 -15.02 12.85
CA ALA A 483 -87.22 -14.19 12.02
C ALA A 483 -88.22 -15.02 11.19
N VAL A 484 -87.77 -16.14 10.63
CA VAL A 484 -88.63 -17.08 9.90
C VAL A 484 -89.68 -17.70 10.84
N LYS A 485 -89.27 -18.21 12.01
CA LYS A 485 -90.20 -18.77 13.00
C LYS A 485 -91.22 -17.73 13.48
N PHE A 486 -90.77 -16.49 13.71
CA PHE A 486 -91.65 -15.40 14.11
C PHE A 486 -92.66 -15.04 13.01
N SER A 487 -92.23 -15.01 11.76
CA SER A 487 -93.13 -14.75 10.61
C SER A 487 -94.22 -15.81 10.50
N ILE A 488 -93.86 -17.09 10.65
CA ILE A 488 -94.83 -18.20 10.66
C ILE A 488 -95.82 -18.04 11.82
N LEU A 489 -95.33 -17.68 13.02
CA LEU A 489 -96.20 -17.47 14.19
C LEU A 489 -97.19 -16.31 13.97
N VAL A 490 -96.74 -15.22 13.36
CA VAL A 490 -97.60 -14.07 13.01
C VAL A 490 -98.67 -14.48 12.01
N GLU A 491 -98.31 -15.24 10.98
CA GLU A 491 -99.27 -15.75 9.99
C GLU A 491 -100.30 -16.70 10.62
N GLN A 492 -99.87 -17.60 11.51
CA GLN A 492 -100.77 -18.46 12.27
C GLN A 492 -101.69 -17.66 13.19
N TRP A 493 -101.19 -16.60 13.83
CA TRP A 493 -101.97 -15.70 14.68
C TRP A 493 -103.04 -14.93 13.88
N GLU A 494 -102.70 -14.42 12.69
CA GLU A 494 -103.67 -13.78 11.81
C GLU A 494 -104.77 -14.73 11.35
N ASN A 495 -104.41 -15.98 11.03
CA ASN A 495 -105.37 -17.01 10.68
C ASN A 495 -106.31 -17.36 11.84
N LEU A 496 -105.78 -17.49 13.06
CA LEU A 496 -106.58 -17.67 14.28
C LEU A 496 -107.56 -16.52 14.50
N LYS A 497 -107.12 -15.27 14.28
CA LYS A 497 -107.97 -14.09 14.40
C LYS A 497 -109.09 -14.07 13.35
N LYS A 498 -108.82 -14.51 12.12
CA LYS A 498 -109.84 -14.69 11.08
C LYS A 498 -110.85 -15.77 11.48
N CYS A 499 -110.39 -16.93 11.95
CA CYS A 499 -111.29 -17.99 12.45
C CYS A 499 -112.16 -17.51 13.63
N GLN A 500 -111.60 -16.70 14.54
CA GLN A 500 -112.37 -16.14 15.66
C GLN A 500 -113.44 -15.15 15.18
N LEU A 501 -113.14 -14.32 14.17
CA LEU A 501 -114.12 -13.43 13.55
C LEU A 501 -115.23 -14.24 12.87
N GLN A 502 -114.86 -15.28 12.12
CA GLN A 502 -115.80 -16.18 11.45
C GLN A 502 -116.75 -16.85 12.46
N LEU A 503 -116.19 -17.41 13.55
CA LEU A 503 -116.98 -18.02 14.62
C LEU A 503 -117.95 -17.04 15.30
N ARG A 504 -117.55 -15.77 15.43
CA ARG A 504 -118.41 -14.73 16.01
C ARG A 504 -119.53 -14.34 15.05
N ASP A 505 -119.26 -14.29 13.75
CA ASP A 505 -120.27 -14.05 12.72
C ASP A 505 -121.24 -15.24 12.62
N ASP A 506 -120.75 -16.47 12.68
CA ASP A 506 -121.56 -17.69 12.74
C ASP A 506 -122.42 -17.75 14.02
N GLU A 507 -121.86 -17.38 15.18
CA GLU A 507 -122.62 -17.25 16.43
C GLU A 507 -123.74 -16.21 16.30
N LYS A 508 -123.46 -15.08 15.65
CA LYS A 508 -124.45 -14.03 15.41
C LYS A 508 -125.57 -14.51 14.48
N LEU A 509 -125.24 -15.20 13.39
CA LEU A 509 -126.19 -15.81 12.48
C LEU A 509 -127.05 -16.89 13.18
N LEU A 510 -126.43 -17.70 14.04
CA LEU A 510 -127.15 -18.68 14.85
C LEU A 510 -128.09 -18.01 15.86
N ARG A 511 -127.69 -16.91 16.49
CA ARG A 511 -128.56 -16.12 17.39
C ARG A 511 -129.71 -15.45 16.63
N GLU A 512 -129.47 -14.94 15.43
CA GLU A 512 -130.52 -14.41 14.54
C GLU A 512 -131.50 -15.51 14.11
N ALA A 513 -131.00 -16.69 13.74
CA ALA A 513 -131.84 -17.85 13.42
C ALA A 513 -132.63 -18.35 14.64
N LEU A 514 -132.05 -18.34 15.83
CA LEU A 514 -132.72 -18.73 17.08
C LEU A 514 -133.81 -17.73 17.48
N ASN A 515 -133.55 -16.43 17.33
CA ASN A 515 -134.54 -15.37 17.58
C ASN A 515 -135.74 -15.49 16.62
N ASN A 516 -135.49 -15.83 15.35
CA ASN A 516 -136.56 -16.11 14.36
C ASN A 516 -137.37 -17.37 14.69
N PHE A 517 -136.88 -18.27 15.54
CA PHE A 517 -137.59 -19.47 16.00
C PHE A 517 -138.39 -19.27 17.29
N THR A 518 -138.14 -18.18 18.04
CA THR A 518 -138.80 -17.87 19.30
C THR A 518 -139.92 -16.81 19.18
N ASP A 519 -140.11 -16.24 17.98
CA ASP A 519 -141.16 -15.25 17.68
C ASP A 519 -142.39 -15.83 16.94
N ASP A 520 -142.58 -17.15 16.96
CA ASP A 520 -143.83 -17.85 16.57
C ASP A 520 -144.53 -18.51 17.76
#